data_AF-A0A6H1RIT9-F1
#
_entry.id   AF-A0A6H1RIT9-F1
#
_cell.length_a   1.000
_cell.length_b   1.000
_cell.length_c   1.000
_cell.angle_alpha   90.00
_cell.angle_beta   90.00
_cell.angle_gamma   90.00
#
_symmetry.space_group_name_H-M   'P 1'
#
loop_
_entity.id
_entity.type
_entity.pdbx_description
1 polymer ?
#
loop_
_entity_poly.entity_id
_entity_poly.type
_entity_poly.pdbx_seq_one_letter_code
_entity_poly.pdbx_strand_id
1 'polypeptide(L)'
;MRAGLPVPVIVRAVADELTGPACRTLREVADHLALGSDAATGWEPALRNPDTAELARAARRTARTGSALADVAGEIASHARATVAEQAQARAQRATVWISAPLGLCFLPAFLCLGVLPVAVGMVHRLAAPL
;
A
#
# COMPACT_ATOMS: atom_id res chain seq x y z
N MET A 1 17.51 -8.02 12.59
CA MET A 1 17.83 -9.47 12.75
C MET A 1 19.08 -9.86 11.96
N ARG A 2 19.29 -9.35 10.74
CA ARG A 2 20.52 -9.60 9.95
C ARG A 2 21.82 -9.01 10.55
N ALA A 3 21.71 -8.05 11.46
CA ALA A 3 22.84 -7.47 12.20
C ALA A 3 23.30 -8.32 13.41
N GLY A 4 22.73 -9.52 13.64
CA GLY A 4 23.08 -10.40 14.76
C GLY A 4 22.46 -10.04 16.11
N LEU A 5 21.64 -8.99 16.18
CA LEU A 5 20.93 -8.61 17.41
C LEU A 5 19.87 -9.65 17.82
N PRO A 6 19.68 -9.91 19.13
CA PRO A 6 18.62 -10.78 19.62
C PRO A 6 17.23 -10.30 19.22
N VAL A 7 16.33 -11.25 18.92
CA VAL A 7 14.93 -10.98 18.54
C VAL A 7 14.21 -10.05 19.54
N PRO A 8 14.25 -10.28 20.88
CA PRO A 8 13.59 -9.38 21.84
C PRO A 8 14.06 -7.92 21.75
N VAL A 9 15.36 -7.69 21.52
CA VAL A 9 15.92 -6.32 21.39
C VAL A 9 15.34 -5.62 20.16
N ILE A 10 15.23 -6.35 19.04
CA ILE A 10 14.70 -5.81 17.80
C ILE A 10 13.20 -5.56 17.90
N VAL A 11 12.45 -6.50 18.48
CA VAL A 11 11.00 -6.35 18.68
C VAL A 11 10.72 -5.16 19.59
N ARG A 12 11.53 -4.94 20.63
CA ARG A 12 11.43 -3.77 21.50
C ARG A 12 11.67 -2.46 20.74
N ALA A 13 12.74 -2.39 19.94
CA ALA A 13 13.05 -1.21 19.15
C ALA A 13 11.92 -0.88 18.16
N VAL A 14 11.35 -1.89 17.48
CA VAL A 14 10.19 -1.70 16.59
C VAL A 14 8.96 -1.22 17.37
N ALA A 15 8.72 -1.77 18.56
CA ALA A 15 7.60 -1.34 19.38
C ALA A 15 7.70 0.14 19.78
N ASP A 16 8.90 0.66 20.00
CA ASP A 16 9.13 2.05 20.40
C ASP A 16 8.91 3.06 19.25
N GLU A 17 8.97 2.61 17.99
CA GLU A 17 8.62 3.44 16.82
C GLU A 17 7.11 3.46 16.53
N LEU A 18 6.34 2.53 17.11
CA LEU A 18 4.91 2.40 16.87
C LEU A 18 4.09 3.18 17.90
N THR A 19 2.90 3.61 17.48
CA THR A 19 1.88 4.18 18.37
C THR A 19 0.64 3.29 18.39
N GLY A 20 -0.18 3.40 19.43
CA GLY A 20 -1.43 2.64 19.55
C GLY A 20 -1.29 1.21 20.11
N PRO A 21 -2.30 0.35 19.91
CA PRO A 21 -2.37 -0.97 20.55
C PRO A 21 -1.21 -1.91 20.19
N ALA A 22 -0.75 -1.89 18.94
CA ALA A 22 0.35 -2.73 18.46
C ALA A 22 1.67 -2.49 19.22
N CYS A 23 1.95 -1.24 19.61
CA CYS A 23 3.11 -0.87 20.41
C CYS A 23 3.14 -1.64 21.75
N ARG A 24 2.03 -1.62 22.50
CA ARG A 24 1.93 -2.32 23.79
C ARG A 24 2.11 -3.83 23.60
N THR A 25 1.42 -4.40 22.63
CA THR A 25 1.49 -5.82 22.33
C THR A 25 2.91 -6.27 21.98
N LEU A 26 3.65 -5.50 21.17
CA LEU A 26 5.03 -5.86 20.82
C LEU A 26 6.02 -5.66 21.98
N ARG A 27 5.77 -4.70 22.88
CA ARG A 27 6.56 -4.61 24.13
C ARG A 27 6.36 -5.83 25.01
N GLU A 28 5.13 -6.30 25.18
CA GLU A 28 4.82 -7.52 25.92
C GLU A 28 5.52 -8.74 25.32
N VAL A 29 5.52 -8.88 23.99
CA VAL A 29 6.27 -9.93 23.28
C VAL A 29 7.77 -9.84 23.56
N ALA A 30 8.35 -8.63 23.46
CA ALA A 30 9.76 -8.42 23.72
C ALA A 30 10.15 -8.81 25.15
N ASP A 31 9.32 -8.45 26.13
CA ASP A 31 9.55 -8.76 27.54
C ASP A 31 9.47 -10.28 27.79
N HIS A 32 8.47 -10.97 27.21
CA HIS A 32 8.37 -12.42 27.31
C HIS A 32 9.58 -13.15 26.72
N LEU A 33 10.03 -12.74 25.54
CA LEU A 33 11.19 -13.33 24.88
C LEU A 33 12.49 -13.01 25.64
N ALA A 34 12.60 -11.82 26.24
CA ALA A 34 13.76 -11.45 27.06
C ALA A 34 13.84 -12.27 28.36
N LEU A 35 12.70 -12.67 28.92
CA LEU A 35 12.61 -13.60 30.04
C LEU A 35 12.89 -15.07 29.66
N GLY A 36 13.18 -15.35 28.39
CA GLY A 36 13.50 -16.69 27.90
C GLY A 36 12.29 -17.55 27.56
N SER A 37 11.10 -16.95 27.43
CA SER A 37 9.92 -17.68 26.93
C SER A 37 10.21 -18.22 25.53
N ASP A 38 9.73 -19.42 25.22
CA ASP A 38 9.79 -19.94 23.86
C ASP A 38 8.98 -19.06 22.89
N ALA A 39 9.22 -19.23 21.59
CA ALA A 39 8.55 -18.41 20.59
C ALA A 39 7.04 -18.66 20.53
N ALA A 40 6.55 -19.84 20.92
CA ALA A 40 5.11 -20.10 20.93
C ALA A 40 4.40 -19.24 21.99
N THR A 41 4.96 -19.21 23.20
CA THR A 41 4.45 -18.49 24.36
C THR A 41 4.71 -16.99 24.24
N GLY A 42 5.92 -16.60 23.84
CA GLY A 42 6.32 -15.20 23.77
C GLY A 42 5.54 -14.40 22.72
N TRP A 43 5.06 -15.02 21.65
CA TRP A 43 4.28 -14.37 20.59
C TRP A 43 2.76 -14.52 20.74
N GLU A 44 2.28 -15.27 21.75
CA GLU A 44 0.85 -15.48 21.97
C GLU A 44 0.05 -14.17 22.16
N PRO A 45 0.53 -13.16 22.91
CA PRO A 45 -0.17 -11.87 23.03
C PRO A 45 -0.39 -11.18 21.68
N ALA A 46 0.58 -11.28 20.77
CA ALA A 46 0.54 -10.67 19.44
C ALA A 46 -0.42 -11.34 18.45
N LEU A 47 -0.96 -12.52 18.76
CA LEU A 47 -2.00 -13.17 17.94
C LEU A 47 -3.38 -12.56 18.15
N ARG A 48 -3.61 -11.91 19.30
CA ARG A 48 -4.89 -11.31 19.66
C ARG A 48 -5.11 -9.95 19.01
N ASN A 49 -4.05 -9.32 18.52
CA ASN A 49 -4.11 -8.05 17.83
C ASN A 49 -3.97 -8.29 16.30
N PRO A 50 -4.98 -7.94 15.48
CA PRO A 50 -4.93 -8.12 14.04
C PRO A 50 -3.68 -7.53 13.37
N ASP A 51 -3.21 -6.38 13.85
CA ASP A 51 -2.06 -5.66 13.28
C ASP A 51 -0.74 -6.42 13.47
N THR A 52 -0.65 -7.26 14.50
CA THR A 52 0.56 -8.02 14.85
C THR A 52 0.42 -9.52 14.60
N ALA A 53 -0.79 -10.00 14.29
CA ALA A 53 -1.10 -11.43 14.23
C ALA A 53 -0.35 -12.14 13.10
N GLU A 54 -0.17 -11.50 11.95
CA GLU A 54 0.59 -12.08 10.84
C GLU A 54 2.07 -12.27 11.21
N LEU A 55 2.68 -11.24 11.79
CA LEU A 55 4.05 -11.30 12.29
C LEU A 55 4.22 -12.38 13.37
N ALA A 56 3.27 -12.47 14.31
CA ALA A 56 3.30 -13.47 15.38
C ALA A 56 3.21 -14.91 14.83
N ARG A 57 2.34 -15.17 13.84
CA ARG A 57 2.26 -16.49 13.19
C ARG A 57 3.53 -16.83 12.42
N ALA A 58 4.14 -15.84 11.76
CA ALA A 58 5.44 -16.02 11.11
C ALA A 58 6.51 -16.38 12.14
N ALA A 59 6.64 -15.58 13.20
CA ALA A 59 7.62 -15.77 14.26
C ALA A 59 7.51 -17.14 14.95
N ARG A 60 6.30 -17.61 15.23
CA ARG A 60 6.07 -18.95 15.78
C ARG A 60 6.52 -20.07 14.84
N ARG A 61 6.36 -19.90 13.52
CA ARG A 61 6.77 -20.90 12.51
C ARG A 61 8.29 -20.89 12.26
N THR A 62 8.91 -19.71 12.26
CA THR A 62 10.31 -19.52 11.90
C THR A 62 11.26 -19.47 13.11
N ALA A 63 10.72 -19.62 14.33
CA ALA A 63 11.41 -19.53 15.62
C ALA A 63 12.74 -20.29 15.71
N ARG A 64 12.91 -21.33 14.90
CA ARG A 64 14.12 -22.16 14.87
C ARG A 64 15.36 -21.41 14.36
N THR A 65 15.19 -20.34 13.60
CA THR A 65 16.29 -19.50 13.10
C THR A 65 15.87 -18.03 12.99
N GLY A 66 16.56 -17.13 13.69
CA GLY A 66 16.26 -15.69 13.66
C GLY A 66 16.42 -15.02 12.28
N SER A 67 17.18 -15.64 11.36
CA SER A 67 17.28 -15.20 9.95
C SER A 67 15.98 -15.41 9.18
N ALA A 68 15.33 -16.56 9.34
CA ALA A 68 14.06 -16.85 8.67
C ALA A 68 12.94 -15.89 9.12
N LEU A 69 12.95 -15.47 10.39
CA LEU A 69 12.04 -14.43 10.87
C LEU A 69 12.37 -13.06 10.25
N ALA A 70 13.65 -12.75 10.04
CA ALA A 70 14.07 -11.53 9.35
C ALA A 70 13.54 -11.46 7.91
N ASP A 71 13.58 -12.59 7.21
CA ASP A 71 13.15 -12.67 5.82
C ASP A 71 11.63 -12.48 5.71
N VAL A 72 10.85 -13.18 6.53
CA VAL A 72 9.39 -13.03 6.53
C VAL A 72 8.95 -11.63 6.97
N ALA A 73 9.60 -11.05 7.99
CA ALA A 73 9.31 -9.67 8.39
C ALA A 73 9.64 -8.66 7.26
N GLY A 74 10.70 -8.92 6.51
CA GLY A 74 11.06 -8.13 5.33
C GLY A 74 10.00 -8.20 4.23
N GLU A 75 9.44 -9.38 3.99
CA GLU A 75 8.38 -9.61 3.02
C GLU A 75 7.07 -8.91 3.41
N ILE A 76 6.65 -9.02 4.67
CA ILE A 76 5.48 -8.30 5.21
C ILE A 76 5.67 -6.79 5.04
N ALA A 77 6.86 -6.27 5.35
CA ALA A 77 7.18 -4.86 5.18
C ALA A 77 7.18 -4.41 3.71
N SER A 78 7.65 -5.24 2.77
CA SER A 78 7.57 -4.92 1.34
C SER A 78 6.12 -4.87 0.84
N HIS A 79 5.28 -5.81 1.26
CA HIS A 79 3.86 -5.82 0.90
C HIS A 79 3.14 -4.58 1.44
N ALA A 80 3.36 -4.22 2.70
CA ALA A 80 2.78 -3.01 3.28
C ALA A 80 3.17 -1.74 2.51
N ARG A 81 4.45 -1.61 2.12
CA ARG A 81 4.94 -0.47 1.32
C ARG A 81 4.34 -0.43 -0.08
N ALA A 82 4.21 -1.58 -0.75
CA ALA A 82 3.59 -1.68 -2.07
C ALA A 82 2.12 -1.21 -2.02
N THR A 83 1.35 -1.69 -1.04
CA THR A 83 -0.05 -1.28 -0.84
C THR A 83 -0.20 0.23 -0.65
N VAL A 84 0.69 0.86 0.13
CA VAL A 84 0.67 2.31 0.32
C VAL A 84 0.99 3.05 -0.99
N ALA A 85 1.96 2.56 -1.77
CA ALA A 85 2.31 3.14 -3.07
C ALA A 85 1.16 3.03 -4.09
N GLU A 86 0.47 1.88 -4.15
CA GLU A 86 -0.70 1.67 -4.99
C GLU A 86 -1.84 2.62 -4.62
N GLN A 87 -2.11 2.80 -3.32
CA GLN A 87 -3.12 3.76 -2.85
C GLN A 87 -2.75 5.21 -3.23
N ALA A 88 -1.47 5.56 -3.23
CA ALA A 88 -1.01 6.88 -3.68
C ALA A 88 -1.18 7.06 -5.20
N GLN A 89 -0.84 6.04 -6.00
CA GLN A 89 -1.07 6.06 -7.45
C GLN A 89 -2.55 6.14 -7.80
N ALA A 90 -3.42 5.41 -7.10
CA ALA A 90 -4.87 5.48 -7.30
C ALA A 90 -5.43 6.89 -7.01
N ARG A 91 -4.86 7.61 -6.02
CA ARG A 91 -5.21 9.02 -5.76
C ARG A 91 -4.70 9.94 -6.87
N ALA A 92 -3.49 9.73 -7.38
CA ALA A 92 -2.91 10.52 -8.47
C ALA A 92 -3.65 10.35 -9.81
N GLN A 93 -4.13 9.13 -10.10
CA GLN A 93 -4.92 8.85 -11.31
C GLN A 93 -6.27 9.59 -11.29
N ARG A 94 -6.92 9.71 -10.12
CA ARG A 94 -8.16 10.50 -9.99
C ARG A 94 -7.94 12.00 -10.23
N ALA A 95 -6.80 12.54 -9.79
CA ALA A 95 -6.44 13.94 -10.05
C ALA A 95 -6.20 14.21 -11.54
N THR A 96 -5.59 13.27 -12.24
CA THR A 96 -5.31 13.40 -13.68
C THR A 96 -6.60 13.49 -14.49
N VAL A 97 -7.61 12.67 -14.16
CA VAL A 97 -8.93 12.73 -14.80
C VAL A 97 -9.60 14.09 -14.58
N TRP A 98 -9.53 14.63 -13.36
CA TRP A 98 -10.10 15.95 -13.05
C TRP A 98 -9.38 17.12 -13.72
N ILE A 99 -8.08 16.98 -13.99
CA ILE A 99 -7.28 18.02 -14.69
C ILE A 99 -7.49 17.95 -16.21
N SER A 100 -7.58 16.74 -16.78
CA SER A 100 -7.80 16.57 -18.22
C SER A 100 -9.26 16.82 -18.64
N ALA A 101 -10.22 16.63 -17.74
CA ALA A 101 -11.65 16.86 -17.99
C ALA A 101 -12.00 18.29 -18.49
N PRO A 102 -11.58 19.40 -17.82
CA PRO A 102 -11.88 20.74 -18.30
C PRO A 102 -11.15 21.10 -19.61
N LEU A 103 -9.96 20.53 -19.85
CA LEU A 103 -9.25 20.69 -21.13
C LEU A 103 -9.97 19.98 -22.29
N GLY A 104 -10.41 18.74 -22.07
CA GLY A 104 -11.22 18.00 -23.04
C GLY A 104 -12.56 18.69 -23.32
N LEU A 105 -13.20 19.23 -22.28
CA LEU A 105 -14.44 19.99 -22.40
C LEU A 105 -14.25 21.33 -23.13
N CYS A 106 -13.10 21.99 -23.00
CA CYS A 106 -12.79 23.22 -23.75
C CYS A 106 -12.44 22.94 -25.23
N PHE A 107 -11.82 21.80 -25.53
CA PHE A 107 -11.46 21.43 -26.91
C PHE A 107 -12.65 20.91 -27.73
N LEU A 108 -13.62 20.27 -27.08
CA LEU A 108 -14.82 19.74 -27.73
C LEU A 108 -15.62 20.80 -28.54
N PRO A 109 -15.96 21.99 -27.99
CA PRO A 109 -16.68 23.02 -28.73
C PRO A 109 -15.82 23.66 -29.83
N ALA A 110 -14.52 23.86 -29.58
CA ALA A 110 -13.61 24.42 -30.59
C ALA A 110 -13.46 23.48 -31.80
N PHE A 111 -13.32 22.17 -31.58
CA PHE A 111 -13.25 21.17 -32.63
C PHE A 111 -14.56 21.02 -33.41
N LEU A 112 -15.70 21.13 -32.72
CA LEU A 112 -17.02 21.09 -33.35
C LEU A 112 -17.23 22.31 -34.28
N CYS A 113 -16.87 23.51 -33.81
CA CYS A 113 -16.96 24.75 -34.58
C CYS A 113 -15.99 24.82 -35.75
N LEU A 114 -14.75 24.35 -35.57
CA LEU A 114 -13.69 24.47 -36.57
C LEU A 114 -13.60 23.28 -37.53
N GLY A 115 -14.05 22.09 -37.13
CA GLY A 115 -13.89 20.85 -37.90
C GLY A 115 -15.19 20.28 -38.46
N VAL A 116 -16.17 20.00 -37.61
CA VAL A 116 -17.37 19.22 -38.00
C VAL A 116 -18.41 20.09 -38.71
N LEU A 117 -18.71 21.28 -38.18
CA LEU A 117 -19.69 22.19 -38.75
C LEU A 117 -19.37 22.59 -40.21
N PRO A 118 -18.14 23.02 -40.56
CA PRO A 118 -17.81 23.40 -41.93
C PRO A 118 -17.89 22.23 -42.91
N VAL A 119 -17.48 21.03 -42.48
CA VAL A 119 -17.50 19.81 -43.32
C VAL A 119 -18.94 19.34 -43.55
N ALA A 120 -19.78 19.35 -42.52
CA ALA A 120 -21.20 19.01 -42.65
C ALA A 120 -21.94 19.99 -43.57
N VAL A 121 -21.71 21.30 -43.40
CA VAL A 121 -22.27 22.34 -44.27
C VAL A 121 -21.76 22.16 -45.72
N GLY A 122 -20.48 21.86 -45.90
CA GLY A 122 -19.90 21.59 -47.22
C GLY A 122 -20.49 20.35 -47.91
N MET A 123 -20.80 19.29 -47.15
CA MET A 123 -21.46 18.09 -47.68
C MET A 123 -22.92 18.35 -48.04
N VAL A 124 -23.67 19.05 -47.18
CA VAL A 124 -25.06 19.43 -47.46
C VAL A 124 -25.13 20.38 -48.67
N HIS A 125 -24.19 21.30 -48.82
CA HIS A 125 -24.14 22.20 -49.98
C HIS A 125 -23.83 21.45 -51.28
N ARG A 126 -22.92 20.46 -51.28
CA ARG A 126 -22.68 19.60 -52.45
C ARG A 126 -23.85 18.67 -52.79
N LEU A 127 -24.65 18.28 -51.80
CA LEU A 127 -25.85 17.47 -52.02
C LEU A 127 -27.07 18.31 -52.44
N ALA A 128 -27.11 19.59 -52.03
CA ALA A 128 -28.14 20.56 -52.41
C ALA A 128 -27.86 21.27 -53.75
N ALA A 129 -26.65 21.15 -54.28
CA ALA A 129 -26.27 21.57 -55.62
C ALA A 129 -25.63 20.36 -56.32
N PRO A 130 -26.38 19.45 -56.99
CA PRO A 130 -27.40 19.79 -58.00
C PRO A 130 -28.62 18.85 -58.10
N LEU A 131 -29.80 19.44 -58.32
CA LEU A 131 -30.78 19.05 -59.34
C LEU A 131 -31.67 20.27 -59.64
#